data_AF-A0A3M1YAW3-F1
#
_entry.id   AF-A0A3M1YAW3-F1
#
_cell.length_a   1.000
_cell.length_b   1.000
_cell.length_c   1.000
_cell.angle_alpha   90.00
_cell.angle_beta   90.00
_cell.angle_gamma   90.00
#
_symmetry.space_group_name_H-M   'P 1'
#
loop_
_entity.id
_entity.type
_entity.pdbx_description
1 polymer ?
#
loop_
_entity_poly.entity_id
_entity_poly.type
_entity_poly.pdbx_seq_one_letter_code
_entity_poly.pdbx_strand_id
1 'polypeptide(L)' 'MQITRETDYAIRCILYLAGKEGGTAVVGDISEAQQVPKTFAAKIMQKLQRA' A
#
# COMPACT_ATOMS: atom_id res chain seq x y z
N MET A 1 20.59 2.25 -2.12
CA MET A 1 19.13 2.40 -1.94
C MET A 1 18.86 3.11 -0.62
N GLN A 2 18.05 4.16 -0.60
CA GLN A 2 17.57 4.77 0.65
C GLN A 2 16.20 4.19 1.00
N ILE A 3 16.04 3.71 2.23
CA ILE A 3 14.74 3.30 2.76
C ILE A 3 14.08 4.53 3.36
N THR A 4 12.99 4.96 2.74
CA THR A 4 12.17 6.09 3.22
C THR A 4 10.87 5.58 3.82
N ARG A 5 10.11 6.46 4.51
CA ARG A 5 8.74 6.13 4.93
C ARG A 5 7.84 5.76 3.75
N GLU A 6 8.03 6.40 2.59
CA GLU A 6 7.29 6.04 1.39
C GLU A 6 7.63 4.63 0.92
N THR A 7 8.91 4.24 0.98
CA THR A 7 9.36 2.88 0.65
C THR A 7 8.77 1.84 1.61
N ASP A 8 8.82 2.10 2.92
CA ASP A 8 8.23 1.24 3.95
C ASP A 8 6.72 1.06 3.72
N TYR A 9 5.98 2.15 3.52
CA TYR A 9 4.54 2.10 3.24
C TYR A 9 4.22 1.36 1.95
N ALA A 10 5.03 1.53 0.90
CA ALA A 10 4.82 0.82 -0.36
C ALA A 10 4.95 -0.69 -0.20
N ILE A 11 5.97 -1.15 0.52
CA ILE A 11 6.17 -2.56 0.81
C ILE A 11 5.00 -3.11 1.62
N ARG A 12 4.55 -2.41 2.66
CA ARG A 12 3.38 -2.84 3.47
C ARG A 12 2.11 -2.97 2.65
N CYS A 13 1.85 -2.02 1.74
CA CYS A 13 0.71 -2.12 0.84
C CYS A 13 0.80 -3.35 -0.08
N ILE A 14 1.98 -3.64 -0.63
CA ILE A 14 2.20 -4.82 -1.47
C ILE A 14 1.98 -6.11 -0.68
N LEU A 15 2.52 -6.20 0.54
CA LEU A 15 2.35 -7.37 1.42
C LEU A 15 0.88 -7.61 1.78
N TYR A 16 0.13 -6.55 2.06
CA TYR A 16 -1.32 -6.66 2.29
C TYR A 16 -2.04 -7.24 1.08
N LEU A 17 -1.72 -6.77 -0.13
CA LEU A 17 -2.34 -7.26 -1.37
C LEU A 17 -1.92 -8.70 -1.69
N ALA A 18 -0.65 -9.04 -1.50
CA ALA A 18 -0.13 -10.38 -1.73
C ALA A 18 -0.76 -11.43 -0.79
N GLY A 19 -1.19 -11.03 0.40
CA GLY A 19 -1.89 -11.88 1.35
C GLY A 19 -3.39 -12.06 1.09
N LYS A 20 -3.98 -11.36 0.11
CA LYS A 20 -5.39 -11.53 -0.26
C LYS A 20 -5.57 -12.57 -1.36
N GLU A 21 -6.50 -13.50 -1.15
CA GLU A 21 -6.92 -14.45 -2.18
C GLU A 21 -7.93 -13.81 -3.14
N GLY A 22 -7.40 -13.12 -4.15
CA GLY A 22 -8.19 -12.48 -5.20
C GLY A 22 -9.10 -11.35 -4.73
N GLY A 23 -9.92 -10.86 -5.66
CA GLY A 23 -10.86 -9.76 -5.41
C GLY A 23 -10.22 -8.37 -5.38
N THR A 24 -10.98 -7.41 -4.87
CA THR A 24 -10.59 -5.99 -4.82
C THR A 24 -10.31 -5.59 -3.37
N ALA A 25 -9.23 -4.84 -3.16
CA ALA A 25 -8.95 -4.20 -1.88
C ALA A 25 -9.27 -2.70 -1.98
N VAL A 26 -9.87 -2.15 -0.92
CA VAL A 26 -10.09 -0.71 -0.81
C VAL A 26 -8.92 -0.09 -0.05
N VAL A 27 -8.48 1.09 -0.47
CA VAL A 27 -7.36 1.81 0.17
C VAL A 27 -7.58 2.05 1.67
N GLY A 28 -8.84 2.16 2.11
CA GLY A 28 -9.20 2.25 3.53
C GLY A 28 -8.75 1.02 4.30
N ASP A 29 -9.08 -0.18 3.80
CA ASP A 29 -8.71 -1.45 4.45
C ASP A 29 -7.19 -1.60 4.58
N ILE A 30 -6.44 -1.20 3.55
CA ILE A 30 -4.97 -1.22 3.56
C ILE A 30 -4.44 -0.24 4.61
N SER A 31 -4.99 0.97 4.65
CA SER A 31 -4.60 2.03 5.58
C SER A 31 -4.76 1.59 7.04
N GLU A 32 -5.90 0.98 7.36
CA GLU A 32 -6.22 0.48 8.70
C GLU A 32 -5.35 -0.72 9.08
N ALA A 33 -5.27 -1.74 8.21
CA ALA A 33 -4.54 -2.97 8.50
C ALA A 33 -3.02 -2.76 8.63
N GLN A 34 -2.44 -1.85 7.85
CA GLN A 34 -0.99 -1.62 7.79
C GLN A 34 -0.52 -0.37 8.53
N GLN A 35 -1.45 0.35 9.18
CA GLN A 35 -1.21 1.62 9.87
C GLN A 35 -0.51 2.66 8.96
N VAL A 36 -0.88 2.67 7.68
CA VAL A 36 -0.39 3.63 6.68
C VAL A 36 -1.40 4.76 6.58
N PRO A 37 -1.02 6.04 6.63
CA PRO A 37 -1.99 7.12 6.43
C PRO A 37 -2.66 7.03 5.06
N LYS A 38 -3.99 7.13 5.02
CA LYS A 38 -4.82 6.90 3.82
C LYS A 38 -4.35 7.66 2.58
N THR A 39 -3.96 8.92 2.73
CA THR A 39 -3.46 9.76 1.62
C THR A 39 -2.16 9.20 1.03
N PHE A 40 -1.26 8.66 1.87
CA PHE A 40 -0.04 8.02 1.39
C PHE A 40 -0.35 6.69 0.71
N ALA A 41 -1.19 5.85 1.31
CA ALA A 41 -1.63 4.60 0.69
C ALA A 41 -2.22 4.83 -0.70
N ALA A 42 -3.12 5.82 -0.85
CA ALA A 42 -3.70 6.19 -2.15
C ALA A 42 -2.64 6.62 -3.17
N LYS A 43 -1.72 7.52 -2.79
CA LYS A 43 -0.64 8.00 -3.66
C LYS A 43 0.29 6.87 -4.10
N ILE A 44 0.60 5.95 -3.19
CA ILE A 44 1.42 4.77 -3.46
C ILE A 44 0.70 3.85 -4.44
N MET A 45 -0.59 3.56 -4.24
CA MET A 45 -1.37 2.73 -5.19
C MET A 45 -1.38 3.33 -6.59
N GLN A 46 -1.57 4.65 -6.71
CA GLN A 46 -1.50 5.34 -8.00
C GLN A 46 -0.13 5.23 -8.68
N LYS A 47 0.96 5.24 -7.90
CA LYS A 47 2.32 5.06 -8.43
C LYS A 47 2.57 3.62 -8.88
N LEU A 48 2.17 2.64 -8.06
CA LEU A 48 2.34 1.22 -8.36
C LEU A 48 1.53 0.78 -9.58
N GLN A 49 0.34 1.35 -9.81
CA GLN A 49 -0.46 1.09 -11.00
C GLN A 49 0.25 1.49 -12.30
N ARG A 50 1.18 2.45 -12.24
CA ARG A 50 1.91 2.99 -13.41
C ARG A 50 3.28 2.36 -13.62
N ALA A 51 3.76 1.56 -12.66
CA ALA A 51 5.07 0.91 -12.70
C ALA A 51 5.00 -0.40 -13.49
#